data_AF-A0A9W5T933-F1
#
_entry.id   AF-A0A9W5T933-F1
#
_cell.length_a   1.000
_cell.length_b   1.000
_cell.length_c   1.000
_cell.angle_alpha   90.00
_cell.angle_beta   90.00
_cell.angle_gamma   90.00
#
_symmetry.space_group_name_H-M   'P 1'
#
loop_
_entity.id
_entity.type
_entity.pdbx_description
1 polymer ?
#
loop_
_entity_poly.entity_id
_entity_poly.type
_entity_poly.pdbx_seq_one_letter_code
_entity_poly.pdbx_strand_id
1 'polypeptide(L)'
;MCNHVERLYEANMADVEVTNLLRLKLVDSLSEINTAIVMGRVLYLLGKSPSMDDNFFVMITNHIHRNQLYPAGDSPRLWCRYFKFIGDNRIYHRPLLEVLAAGFYDYLADRVESATGPCSRRMQEAVALASWALAISAPDLALDHLFGLMLRFVAQPGVDRSVVIRVYWSSAISNRLLENLDIKDIGRMLDETLAGSNVGPRHKSHLHQIYTTLRCLNMAGIEDKGLTKRCLESLHALRYGYNDSKISTSQRYVSDVLVRLGVPHRVEVLTPDLLSIDIAIEGDGEQIALEVDGPLHFIRVCDGNEDSTPMHTGPTRAKQTFLRSSGWLVVSAPPVKLDDGDDLASSIASVDMYYKKILMNSGSKYLNRLLG
;
A
#
# COMPACT_ATOMS: atom_id res chain seq x y z
N MET A 1 21.09 -17.97 -20.54
CA MET A 1 20.27 -17.05 -19.73
C MET A 1 20.74 -15.59 -19.76
N CYS A 2 22.03 -15.26 -19.56
CA CYS A 2 22.53 -13.85 -19.53
C CYS A 2 22.11 -12.98 -20.73
N ASN A 3 22.32 -13.44 -21.98
CA ASN A 3 21.99 -12.64 -23.17
C ASN A 3 20.49 -12.38 -23.37
N HIS A 4 19.61 -13.21 -22.79
CA HIS A 4 18.16 -13.01 -22.91
C HIS A 4 17.69 -11.98 -21.88
N VAL A 5 18.23 -12.02 -20.67
CA VAL A 5 17.98 -11.02 -19.61
C VAL A 5 18.49 -9.63 -20.01
N GLU A 6 19.62 -9.55 -20.73
CA GLU A 6 20.15 -8.29 -21.26
C GLU A 6 19.32 -7.74 -22.43
N ARG A 7 18.89 -8.59 -23.37
CA ARG A 7 17.95 -8.19 -24.44
C ARG A 7 16.57 -7.76 -23.90
N LEU A 8 16.15 -8.33 -22.76
CA LEU A 8 14.92 -7.96 -22.06
C LEU A 8 15.02 -6.64 -21.31
N TYR A 9 16.22 -6.26 -20.86
CA TYR A 9 16.47 -4.95 -20.27
C TYR A 9 16.31 -3.82 -21.31
N GLU A 10 16.58 -4.11 -22.58
CA GLU A 10 16.45 -3.17 -23.70
C GLU A 10 15.04 -3.14 -24.32
N ALA A 11 14.25 -4.20 -24.16
CA ALA A 11 12.88 -4.27 -24.65
C ALA A 11 11.90 -3.58 -23.69
N ASN A 12 11.09 -2.64 -24.20
CA ASN A 12 10.04 -1.99 -23.43
C ASN A 12 8.96 -3.03 -23.04
N MET A 13 9.07 -3.64 -21.86
CA MET A 13 8.23 -4.75 -21.38
C MET A 13 6.79 -4.36 -21.01
N ALA A 14 6.18 -3.45 -21.76
CA ALA A 14 4.77 -3.09 -21.61
C ALA A 14 3.84 -4.16 -22.24
N ASP A 15 4.39 -5.09 -23.03
CA ASP A 15 3.63 -6.16 -23.68
C ASP A 15 3.28 -7.29 -22.69
N VAL A 16 1.97 -7.50 -22.52
CA VAL A 16 1.42 -8.51 -21.59
C VAL A 16 1.72 -9.92 -22.06
N GLU A 17 1.75 -10.20 -23.36
CA GLU A 17 2.03 -11.53 -23.91
C GLU A 17 3.49 -11.91 -23.69
N VAL A 18 4.41 -10.98 -23.97
CA VAL A 18 5.85 -11.18 -23.69
C VAL A 18 6.07 -11.42 -22.21
N THR A 19 5.43 -10.62 -21.36
CA THR A 19 5.59 -10.78 -19.90
C THR A 19 5.01 -12.10 -19.39
N ASN A 20 3.90 -12.58 -19.95
CA ASN A 20 3.34 -13.89 -19.60
C ASN A 20 4.21 -15.05 -20.09
N LEU A 21 4.78 -14.98 -21.29
CA LEU A 21 5.74 -15.99 -21.77
C LEU A 21 6.99 -16.05 -20.89
N LEU A 22 7.49 -14.88 -20.45
CA LEU A 22 8.61 -14.82 -19.51
C LEU A 22 8.25 -15.38 -18.14
N ARG A 23 7.03 -15.13 -17.65
CA ARG A 23 6.50 -15.73 -16.42
C ARG A 23 6.53 -17.25 -16.51
N LEU A 24 6.00 -17.82 -17.59
CA LEU A 24 5.97 -19.28 -17.80
C LEU A 24 7.38 -19.86 -17.88
N LYS A 25 8.28 -19.25 -18.67
CA LYS A 25 9.68 -19.70 -18.76
C LYS A 25 10.45 -19.59 -17.46
N LEU A 26 10.18 -18.55 -16.68
CA LEU A 26 10.77 -18.41 -15.36
C LEU A 26 10.33 -19.53 -14.42
N VAL A 27 9.05 -19.87 -14.44
CA VAL A 27 8.50 -20.97 -13.63
C VAL A 27 9.13 -22.31 -14.04
N ASP A 28 9.23 -22.58 -15.34
CA ASP A 28 9.85 -23.80 -15.87
C ASP A 28 11.33 -23.95 -15.47
N SER A 29 12.06 -22.83 -15.35
CA SER A 29 13.51 -22.81 -15.06
C SER A 29 13.83 -22.31 -13.64
N LEU A 30 12.86 -22.29 -12.72
CA LEU A 30 13.03 -21.67 -11.40
C LEU A 30 14.15 -22.33 -10.59
N SER A 31 14.33 -23.65 -10.73
CA SER A 31 15.41 -24.43 -10.11
C SER A 31 16.81 -24.01 -10.54
N GLU A 32 16.95 -23.36 -11.70
CA GLU A 32 18.24 -22.85 -12.19
C GLU A 32 18.64 -21.52 -11.50
N ILE A 33 17.71 -20.86 -10.81
CA ILE A 33 17.96 -19.62 -10.08
C ILE A 33 18.39 -19.95 -8.65
N ASN A 34 19.70 -19.97 -8.43
CA ASN A 34 20.33 -20.39 -7.18
C ASN A 34 21.13 -19.29 -6.48
N THR A 35 21.05 -18.03 -6.94
CA THR A 35 21.68 -16.89 -6.27
C THR A 35 20.70 -15.73 -6.09
N ALA A 36 20.84 -15.01 -4.97
CA ALA A 36 20.07 -13.80 -4.71
C ALA A 36 20.27 -12.73 -5.78
N ILE A 37 21.47 -12.61 -6.37
CA ILE A 37 21.75 -11.63 -7.42
C ILE A 37 20.91 -11.89 -8.68
N VAL A 38 20.86 -13.14 -9.14
CA VAL A 38 20.05 -13.53 -10.31
C VAL A 38 18.58 -13.36 -9.99
N MET A 39 18.14 -13.82 -8.81
CA MET A 39 16.76 -13.64 -8.36
C MET A 39 16.37 -12.16 -8.32
N GLY A 40 17.19 -11.29 -7.75
CA GLY A 40 16.91 -9.85 -7.73
C GLY A 40 16.75 -9.23 -9.14
N ARG A 41 17.49 -9.70 -10.14
CA ARG A 41 17.30 -9.25 -11.54
C ARG A 41 15.95 -9.70 -12.07
N VAL A 42 15.54 -10.93 -11.77
CA VAL A 42 14.22 -11.45 -12.11
C VAL A 42 13.13 -10.61 -11.46
N LEU A 43 13.20 -10.40 -10.13
CA LEU A 43 12.21 -9.59 -9.40
C LEU A 43 12.06 -8.16 -9.96
N TYR A 44 13.17 -7.55 -10.39
CA TYR A 44 13.15 -6.23 -11.03
C TYR A 44 12.35 -6.20 -12.33
N LEU A 45 12.55 -7.22 -13.18
CA LEU A 45 11.84 -7.35 -14.46
C LEU A 45 10.34 -7.58 -14.25
N LEU A 46 9.97 -8.29 -13.19
CA LEU A 46 8.59 -8.67 -12.88
C LEU A 46 7.76 -7.59 -12.17
N GLY A 47 8.33 -6.40 -11.92
CA GLY A 47 7.84 -5.46 -10.90
C GLY A 47 6.36 -5.06 -10.99
N LYS A 48 5.72 -5.09 -12.18
CA LYS A 48 4.27 -4.89 -12.37
C LYS A 48 3.78 -5.59 -13.63
N SER A 49 3.39 -6.88 -13.56
CA SER A 49 2.64 -7.51 -14.65
C SER A 49 1.21 -7.85 -14.22
N PRO A 50 0.19 -7.42 -14.98
CA PRO A 50 -1.20 -7.79 -14.72
C PRO A 50 -1.47 -9.28 -14.99
N SER A 51 -0.55 -10.01 -15.63
CA SER A 51 -0.70 -11.43 -15.97
C SER A 51 -0.29 -12.41 -14.86
N MET A 52 0.24 -11.91 -13.73
CA MET A 52 0.67 -12.76 -12.62
C MET A 52 -0.48 -13.08 -11.67
N ASP A 53 -0.74 -14.37 -11.49
CA ASP A 53 -1.72 -14.94 -10.55
C ASP A 53 -1.11 -15.19 -9.16
N ASP A 54 -1.96 -15.53 -8.17
CA ASP A 54 -1.52 -15.83 -6.81
C ASP A 54 -0.51 -16.98 -6.75
N ASN A 55 -0.75 -18.04 -7.52
CA ASN A 55 0.12 -19.21 -7.59
C ASN A 55 1.55 -18.83 -7.99
N PHE A 56 1.72 -17.94 -8.97
CA PHE A 56 3.03 -17.43 -9.35
C PHE A 56 3.77 -16.78 -8.18
N PHE A 57 3.10 -15.90 -7.42
CA PHE A 57 3.73 -15.22 -6.28
C PHE A 57 4.08 -16.19 -5.15
N VAL A 58 3.23 -17.18 -4.89
CA VAL A 58 3.48 -18.28 -3.95
C VAL A 58 4.71 -19.08 -4.36
N MET A 59 4.83 -19.46 -5.64
CA MET A 59 5.99 -20.20 -6.15
C MET A 59 7.30 -19.42 -6.00
N ILE A 60 7.31 -18.14 -6.39
CA ILE A 60 8.51 -17.30 -6.33
C ILE A 60 8.94 -17.06 -4.88
N THR A 61 8.01 -16.72 -3.99
CA THR A 61 8.32 -16.43 -2.58
C THR A 61 8.79 -17.67 -1.84
N ASN A 62 8.15 -18.83 -2.06
CA ASN A 62 8.61 -20.11 -1.53
C ASN A 62 10.01 -20.47 -2.06
N HIS A 63 10.29 -20.24 -3.35
CA HIS A 63 11.61 -20.53 -3.92
C HIS A 63 12.70 -19.67 -3.29
N ILE A 64 12.44 -18.36 -3.11
CA ILE A 64 13.36 -17.45 -2.42
C ILE A 64 13.64 -17.95 -1.01
N HIS A 65 12.59 -18.30 -0.26
CA HIS A 65 12.72 -18.71 1.13
C HIS A 65 13.44 -20.06 1.27
N ARG A 66 13.00 -21.09 0.54
CA ARG A 66 13.57 -22.45 0.63
C ARG A 66 15.03 -22.51 0.21
N ASN A 67 15.42 -21.74 -0.81
CA ASN A 67 16.79 -21.72 -1.32
C ASN A 67 17.65 -20.61 -0.69
N GLN A 68 17.12 -19.91 0.33
CA GLN A 68 17.82 -18.84 1.06
C GLN A 68 18.42 -17.77 0.13
N LEU A 69 17.66 -17.38 -0.90
CA LEU A 69 18.10 -16.40 -1.89
C LEU A 69 17.94 -14.98 -1.35
N TYR A 70 18.59 -14.68 -0.23
CA TYR A 70 18.46 -13.40 0.44
C TYR A 70 19.54 -12.40 0.00
N PRO A 71 19.25 -11.09 -0.03
CA PRO A 71 20.28 -10.10 -0.22
C PRO A 71 21.37 -10.23 0.86
N ALA A 72 22.63 -10.23 0.45
CA ALA A 72 23.78 -10.32 1.35
C ALA A 72 24.89 -9.35 0.91
N GLY A 73 25.74 -8.96 1.86
CA GLY A 73 26.87 -8.06 1.64
C GLY A 73 26.46 -6.61 1.33
N ASP A 74 27.39 -5.84 0.76
CA ASP A 74 27.18 -4.42 0.45
C ASP A 74 26.50 -4.20 -0.92
N SER A 75 25.21 -4.57 -1.01
CA SER A 75 24.44 -4.41 -2.24
C SER A 75 23.09 -3.72 -2.01
N PRO A 76 23.06 -2.38 -1.84
CA PRO A 76 21.80 -1.64 -1.70
C PRO A 76 20.84 -1.85 -2.88
N ARG A 77 21.37 -2.04 -4.09
CA ARG A 77 20.55 -2.32 -5.28
C ARG A 77 19.76 -3.62 -5.16
N LEU A 78 20.32 -4.63 -4.49
CA LEU A 78 19.67 -5.90 -4.32
C LEU A 78 18.50 -5.78 -3.34
N TRP A 79 18.70 -5.08 -2.22
CA TRP A 79 17.63 -4.71 -1.30
C TRP A 79 16.49 -3.95 -1.97
N CYS A 80 16.81 -2.94 -2.80
CA CYS A 80 15.81 -2.20 -3.56
C CYS A 80 14.91 -3.13 -4.39
N ARG A 81 15.48 -4.13 -5.05
CA ARG A 81 14.73 -5.03 -5.94
C ARG A 81 13.76 -5.92 -5.17
N TYR A 82 14.19 -6.46 -4.03
CA TYR A 82 13.37 -7.32 -3.18
C TYR A 82 12.21 -6.55 -2.57
N PHE A 83 12.49 -5.44 -1.88
CA PHE A 83 11.43 -4.65 -1.25
C PHE A 83 10.51 -3.98 -2.25
N LYS A 84 11.03 -3.56 -3.42
CA LYS A 84 10.17 -3.05 -4.49
C LYS A 84 9.20 -4.12 -4.99
N PHE A 85 9.68 -5.34 -5.24
CA PHE A 85 8.82 -6.45 -5.67
C PHE A 85 7.77 -6.80 -4.63
N ILE A 86 8.16 -6.91 -3.36
CA ILE A 86 7.25 -7.16 -2.24
C ILE A 86 6.17 -6.08 -2.17
N GLY A 87 6.58 -4.81 -2.16
CA GLY A 87 5.66 -3.70 -1.98
C GLY A 87 4.74 -3.47 -3.19
N ASP A 88 5.26 -3.50 -4.42
CA ASP A 88 4.43 -3.28 -5.62
C ASP A 88 3.34 -4.34 -5.75
N ASN A 89 3.61 -5.57 -5.30
CA ASN A 89 2.70 -6.71 -5.37
C ASN A 89 1.99 -7.04 -4.04
N ARG A 90 2.23 -6.24 -2.97
CA ARG A 90 1.65 -6.40 -1.61
C ARG A 90 1.83 -7.81 -1.05
N ILE A 91 2.99 -8.40 -1.29
CA ILE A 91 3.27 -9.80 -0.93
C ILE A 91 3.45 -9.91 0.58
N TYR A 92 2.75 -10.87 1.17
CA TYR A 92 2.97 -11.31 2.53
C TYR A 92 3.36 -12.77 2.56
N HIS A 93 4.59 -13.04 2.95
CA HIS A 93 5.05 -14.38 3.25
C HIS A 93 5.82 -14.27 4.57
N ARG A 94 5.17 -14.55 5.71
CA ARG A 94 5.70 -14.23 7.04
C ARG A 94 7.16 -14.66 7.24
N PRO A 95 7.54 -15.94 7.04
CA PRO A 95 8.93 -16.38 7.27
C PRO A 95 9.96 -15.64 6.40
N LEU A 96 9.61 -15.32 5.15
CA LEU A 96 10.48 -14.61 4.23
C LEU A 96 10.65 -13.15 4.68
N LEU A 97 9.56 -12.49 5.05
CA LEU A 97 9.60 -11.10 5.49
C LEU A 97 10.35 -10.93 6.81
N GLU A 98 10.23 -11.88 7.73
CA GLU A 98 11.02 -11.90 8.99
C GLU A 98 12.51 -11.99 8.70
N VAL A 99 12.94 -12.91 7.83
CA VAL A 99 14.34 -13.06 7.45
C VAL A 99 14.87 -11.82 6.70
N LEU A 100 14.08 -11.26 5.78
CA LEU A 100 14.47 -10.05 5.05
C LEU A 100 14.54 -8.82 5.96
N ALA A 101 13.63 -8.70 6.94
CA ALA A 101 13.66 -7.61 7.92
C ALA A 101 14.88 -7.71 8.83
N ALA A 102 15.20 -8.91 9.33
CA ALA A 102 16.40 -9.15 10.14
C ALA A 102 17.69 -8.88 9.33
N GLY A 103 17.81 -9.45 8.13
CA GLY A 103 18.99 -9.21 7.29
C GLY A 103 19.14 -7.74 6.87
N PHE A 104 18.04 -7.01 6.68
CA PHE A 104 18.09 -5.59 6.39
C PHE A 104 18.44 -4.74 7.63
N TYR A 105 18.03 -5.18 8.82
CA TYR A 105 18.47 -4.59 10.08
C TYR A 105 19.99 -4.68 10.20
N ASP A 106 20.57 -5.87 10.05
CA ASP A 106 22.01 -6.07 10.14
C ASP A 106 22.77 -5.22 9.10
N TYR A 107 22.30 -5.25 7.85
CA TYR A 107 22.84 -4.42 6.78
C TYR A 107 22.82 -2.91 7.12
N LEU A 108 21.75 -2.43 7.75
CA LEU A 108 21.61 -1.02 8.09
C LEU A 108 22.38 -0.65 9.36
N ALA A 109 22.45 -1.55 10.35
CA ALA A 109 23.05 -1.31 11.66
C ALA A 109 24.54 -0.99 11.53
N ASP A 110 25.27 -1.84 10.79
CA ASP A 110 26.69 -1.64 10.48
C ASP A 110 26.94 -0.23 9.93
N ARG A 111 26.07 0.24 9.03
CA ARG A 111 26.26 1.51 8.32
C ARG A 111 25.83 2.72 9.13
N VAL A 112 24.80 2.59 9.96
CA VAL A 112 24.38 3.68 10.86
C VAL A 112 25.45 3.90 11.93
N GLU A 113 26.10 2.84 12.39
CA GLU A 113 27.13 2.90 13.43
C GLU A 113 28.53 3.26 12.88
N SER A 114 28.85 2.84 11.65
CA SER A 114 30.14 3.12 11.02
C SER A 114 30.18 4.39 10.15
N ALA A 115 29.09 5.16 10.06
CA ALA A 115 28.97 6.29 9.13
C ALA A 115 29.96 7.42 9.47
N THR A 116 30.99 7.58 8.63
CA THR A 116 31.92 8.72 8.65
C THR A 116 31.69 9.71 7.49
N GLY A 117 30.60 9.53 6.72
CA GLY A 117 30.30 10.34 5.54
C GLY A 117 28.87 10.19 5.02
N PRO A 118 28.48 10.95 3.97
CA PRO A 118 27.11 10.97 3.46
C PRO A 118 26.70 9.63 2.85
N CYS A 119 25.50 9.18 3.20
CA CYS A 119 24.95 7.92 2.72
C CYS A 119 24.69 7.93 1.20
N SER A 120 25.07 6.86 0.51
CA SER A 120 24.86 6.77 -0.94
C SER A 120 23.38 6.83 -1.31
N ARG A 121 23.06 7.45 -2.46
CA ARG A 121 21.67 7.57 -2.96
C ARG A 121 20.96 6.22 -3.04
N ARG A 122 21.68 5.14 -3.39
CA ARG A 122 21.11 3.78 -3.49
C ARG A 122 20.77 3.20 -2.12
N MET A 123 21.55 3.50 -1.09
CA MET A 123 21.24 3.09 0.27
C MET A 123 19.98 3.82 0.77
N GLN A 124 19.89 5.12 0.54
CA GLN A 124 18.70 5.90 0.92
C GLN A 124 17.44 5.38 0.21
N GLU A 125 17.55 5.03 -1.08
CA GLU A 125 16.49 4.38 -1.86
C GLU A 125 16.08 3.02 -1.26
N ALA A 126 17.04 2.20 -0.83
CA ALA A 126 16.75 0.91 -0.20
C ALA A 126 15.96 1.07 1.10
N VAL A 127 16.33 2.03 1.97
CA VAL A 127 15.62 2.33 3.22
C VAL A 127 14.20 2.84 2.95
N ALA A 128 14.05 3.73 1.98
CA ALA A 128 12.75 4.22 1.51
C ALA A 128 11.86 3.08 0.98
N LEU A 129 12.40 2.14 0.19
CA LEU A 129 11.63 1.03 -0.34
C LEU A 129 11.28 0.00 0.73
N ALA A 130 12.22 -0.32 1.63
CA ALA A 130 12.01 -1.26 2.72
C ALA A 130 10.92 -0.78 3.68
N SER A 131 11.04 0.46 4.18
CA SER A 131 10.03 1.07 5.06
C SER A 131 8.64 1.05 4.42
N TRP A 132 8.53 1.50 3.17
CA TRP A 132 7.26 1.50 2.44
C TRP A 132 6.68 0.10 2.25
N ALA A 133 7.48 -0.84 1.75
CA ALA A 133 7.03 -2.20 1.47
C ALA A 133 6.53 -2.90 2.74
N LEU A 134 7.29 -2.79 3.83
CA LEU A 134 6.92 -3.39 5.11
C LEU A 134 5.66 -2.73 5.70
N ALA A 135 5.55 -1.41 5.62
CA ALA A 135 4.37 -0.71 6.13
C ALA A 135 3.07 -1.08 5.40
N ILE A 136 3.14 -1.37 4.09
CA ILE A 136 1.95 -1.76 3.32
C ILE A 136 1.61 -3.24 3.42
N SER A 137 2.62 -4.11 3.59
CA SER A 137 2.46 -5.58 3.43
C SER A 137 2.60 -6.37 4.71
N ALA A 138 3.25 -5.85 5.76
CA ALA A 138 3.61 -6.59 6.98
C ALA A 138 2.94 -6.01 8.24
N PRO A 139 1.60 -5.99 8.31
CA PRO A 139 0.86 -5.28 9.36
C PRO A 139 1.08 -5.83 10.77
N ASP A 140 1.57 -7.04 10.90
CA ASP A 140 1.59 -7.82 12.15
C ASP A 140 2.99 -8.33 12.53
N LEU A 141 4.03 -8.03 11.75
CA LEU A 141 5.41 -8.34 12.11
C LEU A 141 5.92 -7.40 13.20
N ALA A 142 6.78 -7.89 14.10
CA ALA A 142 7.45 -7.05 15.09
C ALA A 142 8.62 -6.30 14.44
N LEU A 143 8.37 -5.10 13.94
CA LEU A 143 9.33 -4.32 13.14
C LEU A 143 9.91 -3.11 13.87
N ASP A 144 9.60 -2.92 15.15
CA ASP A 144 9.93 -1.68 15.87
C ASP A 144 11.45 -1.46 15.97
N HIS A 145 12.26 -2.50 16.16
CA HIS A 145 13.71 -2.37 16.12
C HIS A 145 14.23 -1.89 14.75
N LEU A 146 13.67 -2.42 13.67
CA LEU A 146 14.05 -2.01 12.31
C LEU A 146 13.60 -0.59 12.00
N PHE A 147 12.35 -0.24 12.32
CA PHE A 147 11.86 1.12 12.14
C PHE A 147 12.62 2.12 13.01
N GLY A 148 12.97 1.77 14.24
CA GLY A 148 13.81 2.61 15.11
C GLY A 148 15.17 2.88 14.49
N LEU A 149 15.79 1.87 13.86
CA LEU A 149 17.03 2.03 13.12
C LEU A 149 16.87 2.87 11.85
N MET A 150 15.77 2.71 11.10
CA MET A 150 15.46 3.53 9.94
C MET A 150 15.21 5.01 10.32
N LEU A 151 14.58 5.27 11.47
CA LEU A 151 14.39 6.62 12.01
C LEU A 151 15.75 7.26 12.37
N ARG A 152 16.64 6.50 13.03
CA ARG A 152 18.02 6.95 13.27
C ARG A 152 18.78 7.22 11.97
N PHE A 153 18.59 6.40 10.95
CA PHE A 153 19.21 6.59 9.63
C PHE A 153 18.75 7.91 9.00
N VAL A 154 17.45 8.19 8.96
CA VAL A 154 16.94 9.42 8.31
C VAL A 154 17.23 10.70 9.08
N ALA A 155 17.60 10.60 10.36
CA ALA A 155 18.11 11.72 11.15
C ALA A 155 19.56 12.12 10.80
N GLN A 156 20.29 11.31 10.01
CA GLN A 156 21.65 11.63 9.61
C GLN A 156 21.71 12.76 8.57
N PRO A 157 22.75 13.61 8.59
CA PRO A 157 22.94 14.63 7.56
C PRO A 157 23.06 14.03 6.15
N GLY A 158 22.48 14.71 5.15
CA GLY A 158 22.60 14.33 3.73
C GLY A 158 21.59 13.28 3.26
N VAL A 159 20.66 12.85 4.11
CA VAL A 159 19.50 12.05 3.67
C VAL A 159 18.50 12.94 2.93
N ASP A 160 18.07 12.50 1.75
CA ASP A 160 17.13 13.23 0.91
C ASP A 160 15.77 13.33 1.61
N ARG A 161 15.17 14.53 1.57
CA ARG A 161 13.86 14.83 2.16
C ARG A 161 12.78 13.81 1.79
N SER A 162 12.75 13.35 0.53
CA SER A 162 11.72 12.39 0.10
C SER A 162 11.87 11.01 0.74
N VAL A 163 13.07 10.67 1.21
CA VAL A 163 13.34 9.45 1.98
C VAL A 163 12.85 9.64 3.41
N VAL A 164 13.13 10.79 4.03
CA VAL A 164 12.63 11.13 5.38
C VAL A 164 11.10 11.08 5.40
N ILE A 165 10.43 11.78 4.47
CA ILE A 165 8.95 11.79 4.35
C ILE A 165 8.41 10.37 4.27
N ARG A 166 9.02 9.52 3.44
CA ARG A 166 8.54 8.15 3.23
C ARG A 166 8.73 7.26 4.46
N VAL A 167 9.86 7.37 5.16
CA VAL A 167 10.11 6.60 6.38
C VAL A 167 9.15 7.04 7.49
N TYR A 168 8.95 8.35 7.67
CA TYR A 168 8.01 8.89 8.66
C TYR A 168 6.58 8.44 8.35
N TRP A 169 6.16 8.56 7.08
CA TRP A 169 4.86 8.08 6.64
C TRP A 169 4.69 6.58 6.88
N SER A 170 5.71 5.77 6.57
CA SER A 170 5.67 4.32 6.75
C SER A 170 5.55 3.93 8.23
N SER A 171 6.27 4.63 9.12
CA SER A 171 6.15 4.46 10.57
C SER A 171 4.73 4.83 11.04
N ALA A 172 4.21 5.96 10.55
CA ALA A 172 2.91 6.48 10.90
C ALA A 172 1.75 5.57 10.48
N ILE A 173 1.69 5.16 9.20
CA ILE A 173 0.61 4.29 8.71
C ILE A 173 0.67 2.87 9.29
N SER A 174 1.84 2.45 9.79
CA SER A 174 2.00 1.19 10.52
C SER A 174 1.67 1.32 12.01
N ASN A 175 1.38 2.54 12.49
CA ASN A 175 1.21 2.87 13.90
C ASN A 175 2.40 2.45 14.78
N ARG A 176 3.62 2.77 14.33
CA ARG A 176 4.88 2.39 15.00
C ARG A 176 5.70 3.61 15.34
N LEU A 177 6.23 3.63 16.56
CA LEU A 177 7.21 4.61 17.03
C LEU A 177 6.80 6.06 16.72
N LEU A 178 5.52 6.38 16.92
CA LEU A 178 4.95 7.69 16.60
C LEU A 178 5.62 8.80 17.42
N GLU A 179 5.94 8.47 18.67
CA GLU A 179 6.66 9.32 19.62
C GLU A 179 8.10 9.66 19.18
N ASN A 180 8.67 8.89 18.25
CA ASN A 180 10.02 9.12 17.72
C ASN A 180 10.00 9.99 16.45
N LEU A 181 8.83 10.40 15.95
CA LEU A 181 8.74 11.29 14.79
C LEU A 181 8.89 12.76 15.22
N ASP A 182 9.98 13.41 14.82
CA ASP A 182 10.24 14.80 15.21
C ASP A 182 9.31 15.78 14.48
N ILE A 183 8.41 16.41 15.24
CA ILE A 183 7.47 17.44 14.76
C ILE A 183 8.19 18.63 14.11
N LYS A 184 9.36 19.04 14.61
CA LYS A 184 10.13 20.14 14.01
C LYS A 184 10.64 19.76 12.64
N ASP A 185 11.12 18.53 12.48
CA ASP A 185 11.54 18.01 11.18
C ASP A 185 10.37 17.91 10.21
N ILE A 186 9.19 17.45 10.67
CA ILE A 186 7.97 17.44 9.85
C ILE A 186 7.59 18.85 9.40
N GLY A 187 7.64 19.83 10.31
CA GLY A 187 7.39 21.24 9.99
C GLY A 187 8.34 21.78 8.92
N ARG A 188 9.65 21.52 9.06
CA ARG A 188 10.65 21.87 8.05
C ARG A 188 10.35 21.21 6.70
N MET A 189 10.05 19.90 6.68
CA MET A 189 9.73 19.17 5.44
C MET A 189 8.48 19.71 4.76
N LEU A 190 7.46 20.14 5.54
CA LEU A 190 6.28 20.81 5.01
C LEU A 190 6.65 22.12 4.34
N ASP A 191 7.41 22.98 5.02
CA ASP A 191 7.81 24.30 4.51
C ASP A 191 8.64 24.18 3.23
N GLU A 192 9.63 23.28 3.22
CA GLU A 192 10.46 23.03 2.04
C GLU A 192 9.67 22.38 0.89
N THR A 193 8.63 21.60 1.19
CA THR A 193 7.76 21.02 0.15
C THR A 193 6.89 22.11 -0.46
N LEU A 194 6.28 22.97 0.35
CA LEU A 194 5.45 24.10 -0.09
C LEU A 194 6.23 25.17 -0.85
N ALA A 195 7.47 25.44 -0.47
CA ALA A 195 8.34 26.41 -1.16
C ALA A 195 8.78 25.94 -2.56
N GLY A 196 8.62 24.64 -2.88
CA GLY A 196 9.01 24.09 -4.18
C GLY A 196 8.16 24.63 -5.32
N SER A 197 8.79 25.18 -6.36
CA SER A 197 8.11 25.75 -7.54
C SER A 197 7.42 24.74 -8.45
N ASN A 198 7.70 23.44 -8.28
CA ASN A 198 7.17 22.38 -9.15
C ASN A 198 5.97 21.68 -8.51
N VAL A 199 4.76 22.11 -8.86
CA VAL A 199 3.47 21.58 -8.37
C VAL A 199 3.08 20.28 -9.10
N GLY A 200 4.05 19.38 -9.30
CA GLY A 200 3.84 18.10 -9.96
C GLY A 200 3.20 17.02 -9.07
N PRO A 201 2.90 15.83 -9.63
CA PRO A 201 2.33 14.71 -8.87
C PRO A 201 3.14 14.30 -7.64
N ARG A 202 4.48 14.39 -7.72
CA ARG A 202 5.38 14.10 -6.59
C ARG A 202 5.22 15.09 -5.44
N HIS A 203 5.02 16.38 -5.74
CA HIS A 203 4.79 17.42 -4.74
C HIS A 203 3.48 17.14 -3.98
N LYS A 204 2.39 16.88 -4.71
CA LYS A 204 1.10 16.50 -4.12
C LYS A 204 1.20 15.23 -3.27
N SER A 205 1.92 14.22 -3.75
CA SER A 205 2.13 12.95 -3.01
C SER A 205 2.89 13.16 -1.70
N HIS A 206 3.94 13.99 -1.70
CA HIS A 206 4.68 14.29 -0.49
C HIS A 206 3.84 15.06 0.54
N LEU A 207 3.08 16.08 0.11
CA LEU A 207 2.17 16.80 1.01
C LEU A 207 1.12 15.87 1.62
N HIS A 208 0.56 14.94 0.83
CA HIS A 208 -0.38 13.97 1.36
C HIS A 208 0.27 12.98 2.34
N GLN A 209 1.51 12.54 2.09
CA GLN A 209 2.27 11.71 3.04
C GLN A 209 2.55 12.47 4.36
N ILE A 210 2.92 13.74 4.28
CA ILE A 210 3.09 14.61 5.47
C ILE A 210 1.77 14.75 6.22
N TYR A 211 0.68 15.09 5.53
CA TYR A 211 -0.64 15.23 6.12
C TYR A 211 -1.11 13.97 6.84
N THR A 212 -1.00 12.81 6.18
CA THR A 212 -1.39 11.52 6.79
C THR A 212 -0.49 11.11 7.95
N THR A 213 0.81 11.46 7.92
CA THR A 213 1.72 11.31 9.07
C THR A 213 1.21 12.13 10.26
N LEU A 214 0.93 13.42 10.04
CA LEU A 214 0.44 14.32 11.08
C LEU A 214 -0.93 13.89 11.64
N ARG A 215 -1.82 13.36 10.80
CA ARG A 215 -3.09 12.77 11.27
C ARG A 215 -2.87 11.58 12.20
N CYS A 216 -1.94 10.68 11.89
CA CYS A 216 -1.63 9.55 12.78
C CYS A 216 -1.11 10.05 14.13
N LEU A 217 -0.24 11.06 14.13
CA LEU A 217 0.28 11.69 15.34
C LEU A 217 -0.85 12.30 16.19
N ASN A 218 -1.74 13.08 15.58
CA ASN A 218 -2.90 13.65 16.28
C ASN A 218 -3.85 12.59 16.85
N MET A 219 -4.09 11.50 16.12
CA MET A 219 -4.88 10.36 16.63
C MET A 219 -4.22 9.66 17.81
N ALA A 220 -2.88 9.67 17.88
CA ALA A 220 -2.12 9.17 19.02
C ALA A 220 -1.98 10.20 20.16
N GLY A 221 -2.61 11.38 20.04
CA GLY A 221 -2.56 12.44 21.05
C GLY A 221 -1.27 13.27 21.04
N ILE A 222 -0.46 13.20 19.99
CA ILE A 222 0.78 13.98 19.84
C ILE A 222 0.44 15.32 19.19
N GLU A 223 0.70 16.42 19.90
CA GLU A 223 0.40 17.77 19.44
C GLU A 223 1.34 18.23 18.31
N ASP A 224 0.77 18.63 17.18
CA ASP A 224 1.50 19.04 15.99
C ASP A 224 1.63 20.56 15.80
N LYS A 225 1.18 21.36 16.78
CA LYS A 225 1.22 22.83 16.76
C LYS A 225 0.55 23.46 15.52
N GLY A 226 -0.51 22.83 15.02
CA GLY A 226 -1.31 23.34 13.88
C GLY A 226 -0.77 22.97 12.51
N LEU A 227 0.25 22.10 12.43
CA LEU A 227 0.82 21.64 11.16
C LEU A 227 -0.21 20.86 10.32
N THR A 228 -1.06 20.03 10.93
CA THR A 228 -2.13 19.31 10.20
C THR A 228 -3.05 20.29 9.49
N LYS A 229 -3.51 21.33 10.19
CA LYS A 229 -4.40 22.33 9.62
C LYS A 229 -3.74 23.06 8.45
N ARG A 230 -2.51 23.53 8.62
CA ARG A 230 -1.74 24.22 7.56
C ARG A 230 -1.52 23.32 6.34
N CYS A 231 -1.19 22.05 6.57
CA CYS A 231 -0.98 21.09 5.48
C CYS A 231 -2.29 20.78 4.75
N LEU A 232 -3.41 20.62 5.48
CA LEU A 232 -4.74 20.39 4.92
C LEU A 232 -5.21 21.57 4.06
N GLU A 233 -5.09 22.81 4.57
CA GLU A 233 -5.41 24.03 3.83
C GLU A 233 -4.61 24.11 2.51
N SER A 234 -3.33 23.77 2.56
CA SER A 234 -2.46 23.73 1.38
C SER A 234 -2.91 22.67 0.37
N LEU A 235 -3.30 21.48 0.82
CA LEU A 235 -3.82 20.43 -0.05
C LEU A 235 -5.16 20.81 -0.70
N HIS A 236 -6.05 21.50 0.02
CA HIS A 236 -7.28 22.05 -0.56
C HIS A 236 -7.00 23.13 -1.61
N ALA A 237 -6.07 24.06 -1.33
CA ALA A 237 -5.66 25.08 -2.29
C ALA A 237 -5.10 24.45 -3.59
N LEU A 238 -4.45 23.29 -3.47
CA LEU A 238 -3.94 22.50 -4.60
C LEU A 238 -4.99 21.60 -5.28
N ARG A 239 -6.24 21.65 -4.81
CA ARG A 239 -7.34 20.77 -5.22
C ARG A 239 -6.92 19.29 -5.20
N TYR A 240 -6.18 18.88 -4.17
CA TYR A 240 -5.80 17.48 -3.99
C TYR A 240 -7.05 16.61 -3.80
N GLY A 241 -7.13 15.47 -4.48
CA GLY A 241 -8.29 14.57 -4.38
C GLY A 241 -9.53 15.03 -5.17
N TYR A 242 -9.60 16.29 -5.60
CA TYR A 242 -10.64 16.78 -6.51
C TYR A 242 -10.27 16.39 -7.95
N ASN A 243 -10.36 15.11 -8.25
CA ASN A 243 -10.34 14.63 -9.62
C ASN A 243 -11.78 14.55 -10.13
N ASP A 244 -12.01 14.87 -11.40
CA ASP A 244 -13.21 14.43 -12.13
C ASP A 244 -13.06 12.93 -12.48
N SER A 245 -12.69 12.10 -11.48
CA SER A 245 -12.44 10.69 -11.71
C SER A 245 -13.74 10.03 -12.13
N LYS A 246 -13.71 9.43 -13.32
CA LYS A 246 -14.77 8.56 -13.81
C LYS A 246 -14.92 7.42 -12.80
N ILE A 247 -16.10 7.34 -12.19
CA ILE A 247 -16.50 6.25 -11.29
C ILE A 247 -16.07 4.92 -11.91
N SER A 248 -15.38 4.09 -11.13
CA SER A 248 -14.94 2.78 -11.60
C SER A 248 -16.13 1.90 -11.96
N THR A 249 -15.91 0.93 -12.85
CA THR A 249 -16.98 0.01 -13.25
C THR A 249 -17.53 -0.77 -12.05
N SER A 250 -16.67 -1.15 -11.10
CA SER A 250 -17.07 -1.83 -9.88
C SER A 250 -17.93 -0.96 -8.97
N GLN A 251 -17.54 0.29 -8.70
CA GLN A 251 -18.34 1.21 -7.88
C GLN A 251 -19.70 1.50 -8.52
N ARG A 252 -19.74 1.67 -9.86
CA ARG A 252 -21.01 1.84 -10.59
C ARG A 252 -21.91 0.62 -10.43
N TYR A 253 -21.35 -0.58 -10.52
CA TYR A 253 -22.11 -1.80 -10.34
C TYR A 253 -22.72 -1.92 -8.93
N VAL A 254 -21.93 -1.60 -7.90
CA VAL A 254 -22.43 -1.55 -6.52
C VAL A 254 -23.50 -0.47 -6.37
N SER A 255 -23.32 0.70 -6.98
CA SER A 255 -24.33 1.76 -7.01
C SER A 255 -25.66 1.27 -7.63
N ASP A 256 -25.62 0.54 -8.74
CA ASP A 256 -26.81 -0.05 -9.37
C ASP A 256 -27.51 -1.06 -8.45
N VAL A 257 -26.75 -1.87 -7.71
CA VAL A 257 -27.29 -2.77 -6.67
C VAL A 257 -28.01 -1.98 -5.59
N LEU A 258 -27.40 -0.91 -5.08
CA LEU A 258 -28.00 -0.05 -4.06
C LEU A 258 -29.29 0.63 -4.55
N VAL A 259 -29.34 1.05 -5.82
CA VAL A 259 -30.57 1.58 -6.43
C VAL A 259 -31.69 0.54 -6.41
N ARG A 260 -31.41 -0.71 -6.80
CA ARG A 260 -32.40 -1.81 -6.79
C ARG A 260 -32.86 -2.16 -5.37
N LEU A 261 -31.96 -2.07 -4.39
CA LEU A 261 -32.27 -2.28 -2.98
C LEU A 261 -32.99 -1.07 -2.33
N GLY A 262 -33.19 0.03 -3.07
CA GLY A 262 -33.85 1.23 -2.55
C GLY A 262 -33.02 2.00 -1.51
N VAL A 263 -31.68 1.90 -1.57
CA VAL A 263 -30.76 2.56 -0.64
C VAL A 263 -30.28 3.90 -1.24
N PRO A 264 -30.69 5.06 -0.69
CA PRO A 264 -30.17 6.36 -1.12
C PRO A 264 -28.67 6.49 -0.83
N HIS A 265 -27.88 6.93 -1.81
CA HIS A 265 -26.43 7.03 -1.67
C HIS A 265 -25.82 8.07 -2.62
N ARG A 266 -24.56 8.42 -2.36
CA ARG A 266 -23.72 9.26 -3.23
C ARG A 266 -22.43 8.50 -3.54
N VAL A 267 -21.95 8.64 -4.77
CA VAL A 267 -20.71 8.00 -5.24
C VAL A 267 -19.56 9.01 -5.25
N GLU A 268 -18.32 8.54 -5.04
CA GLU A 268 -17.09 9.34 -5.13
C GLU A 268 -17.11 10.61 -4.27
N VAL A 269 -17.41 10.45 -2.98
CA VAL A 269 -17.51 11.58 -2.04
C VAL A 269 -16.13 11.86 -1.45
N LEU A 270 -15.63 13.08 -1.63
CA LEU A 270 -14.45 13.57 -0.92
C LEU A 270 -14.86 14.25 0.39
N THR A 271 -14.37 13.74 1.51
CA THR A 271 -14.61 14.38 2.82
C THR A 271 -13.82 15.68 2.98
N PRO A 272 -14.19 16.57 3.93
CA PRO A 272 -13.38 17.74 4.28
C PRO A 272 -11.94 17.39 4.70
N ASP A 273 -11.71 16.17 5.19
CA ASP A 273 -10.37 15.68 5.56
C ASP A 273 -9.65 14.97 4.40
N LEU A 274 -10.08 15.22 3.16
CA LEU A 274 -9.51 14.67 1.92
C LEU A 274 -9.48 13.14 1.85
N LEU A 275 -10.40 12.48 2.54
CA LEU A 275 -10.64 11.04 2.37
C LEU A 275 -11.66 10.86 1.26
N SER A 276 -11.30 10.14 0.20
CA SER A 276 -12.26 9.71 -0.81
C SER A 276 -13.05 8.53 -0.26
N ILE A 277 -14.37 8.58 -0.37
CA ILE A 277 -15.30 7.51 -0.04
C ILE A 277 -15.92 7.04 -1.37
N ASP A 278 -15.82 5.74 -1.65
CA ASP A 278 -16.35 5.17 -2.88
C ASP A 278 -17.86 5.37 -2.98
N ILE A 279 -18.59 5.02 -1.92
CA ILE A 279 -20.03 5.21 -1.81
C ILE A 279 -20.39 5.67 -0.38
N ALA A 280 -21.01 6.83 -0.26
CA ALA A 280 -21.52 7.38 0.99
C ALA A 280 -23.03 7.15 1.11
N ILE A 281 -23.45 6.53 2.22
CA ILE A 281 -24.86 6.33 2.58
C ILE A 281 -25.11 7.12 3.87
N GLU A 282 -26.16 7.94 3.89
CA GLU A 282 -26.53 8.75 5.04
C GLU A 282 -28.01 8.56 5.34
N GLY A 283 -28.35 8.34 6.61
CA GLY A 283 -29.73 8.15 7.04
C GLY A 283 -29.83 7.98 8.55
N ASP A 284 -30.90 8.50 9.14
CA ASP A 284 -31.11 8.52 10.60
C ASP A 284 -29.96 9.09 11.45
N GLY A 285 -29.18 10.01 10.89
CA GLY A 285 -27.97 10.52 11.56
C GLY A 285 -26.78 9.56 11.56
N GLU A 286 -26.88 8.38 10.91
CA GLU A 286 -25.72 7.53 10.60
C GLU A 286 -25.07 7.98 9.29
N GLN A 287 -23.73 7.93 9.25
CA GLN A 287 -22.92 8.14 8.06
C GLN A 287 -22.13 6.86 7.79
N ILE A 288 -22.32 6.26 6.62
CA ILE A 288 -21.77 4.96 6.27
C ILE A 288 -20.90 5.13 5.02
N ALA A 289 -19.63 4.74 5.13
CA ALA A 289 -18.67 4.70 4.04
C ALA A 289 -18.59 3.25 3.55
N LEU A 290 -19.18 2.98 2.38
CA LEU A 290 -19.09 1.70 1.70
C LEU A 290 -17.89 1.77 0.73
N GLU A 291 -16.84 1.01 1.06
CA GLU A 291 -15.58 0.91 0.33
C GLU A 291 -15.62 -0.31 -0.58
N VAL A 292 -15.48 -0.10 -1.89
CA VAL A 292 -15.46 -1.16 -2.90
C VAL A 292 -14.02 -1.62 -3.09
N ASP A 293 -13.54 -2.39 -2.12
CA ASP A 293 -12.13 -2.76 -2.00
C ASP A 293 -11.72 -3.74 -3.12
N GLY A 294 -11.04 -3.23 -4.14
CA GLY A 294 -10.42 -4.05 -5.18
C GLY A 294 -9.19 -4.83 -4.67
N PRO A 295 -8.59 -5.71 -5.49
CA PRO A 295 -7.43 -6.52 -5.09
C PRO A 295 -6.24 -5.73 -4.53
N LEU A 296 -6.10 -4.46 -4.93
CA LEU A 296 -5.04 -3.56 -4.46
C LEU A 296 -5.23 -3.05 -3.02
N HIS A 297 -6.39 -3.29 -2.42
CA HIS A 297 -6.68 -2.93 -1.02
C HIS A 297 -6.28 -4.03 -0.05
N PHE A 298 -6.00 -5.23 -0.58
CA PHE A 298 -5.63 -6.40 0.18
C PHE A 298 -4.16 -6.78 -0.04
N ILE A 299 -3.64 -7.44 0.99
CA ILE A 299 -2.33 -8.09 1.00
C ILE A 299 -2.49 -9.45 0.32
N ARG A 300 -1.48 -9.82 -0.47
CA ARG A 300 -1.40 -11.13 -1.13
C ARG A 300 -0.65 -12.10 -0.23
N VAL A 301 -1.38 -12.97 0.46
CA VAL A 301 -0.81 -14.00 1.35
C VAL A 301 -0.21 -15.12 0.51
N CYS A 302 1.09 -15.39 0.70
CA CYS A 302 1.89 -16.31 -0.11
C CYS A 302 2.61 -17.39 0.72
N ASP A 303 2.34 -17.50 2.02
CA ASP A 303 3.01 -18.46 2.92
C ASP A 303 2.28 -19.80 3.09
N GLY A 304 1.32 -20.10 2.21
CA GLY A 304 0.55 -21.34 2.22
C GLY A 304 -0.68 -21.33 3.13
N ASN A 305 -0.96 -20.23 3.83
CA ASN A 305 -2.21 -20.02 4.58
C ASN A 305 -3.22 -19.19 3.77
N GLU A 306 -3.50 -19.63 2.54
CA GLU A 306 -4.39 -18.91 1.61
C GLU A 306 -5.85 -18.83 2.11
N ASP A 307 -6.26 -19.76 2.99
CA ASP A 307 -7.58 -19.76 3.64
C ASP A 307 -7.72 -18.69 4.76
N SER A 308 -6.68 -17.90 5.01
CA SER A 308 -6.73 -16.84 6.01
C SER A 308 -7.60 -15.67 5.56
N THR A 309 -8.24 -15.00 6.52
CA THR A 309 -9.07 -13.82 6.27
C THR A 309 -8.26 -12.77 5.49
N PRO A 310 -8.81 -12.18 4.40
CA PRO A 310 -8.13 -11.15 3.64
C PRO A 310 -7.61 -10.02 4.54
N MET A 311 -6.31 -9.73 4.44
CA MET A 311 -5.67 -8.70 5.25
C MET A 311 -5.60 -7.39 4.45
N HIS A 312 -6.11 -6.30 5.00
CA HIS A 312 -5.99 -4.97 4.36
C HIS A 312 -4.56 -4.43 4.42
N THR A 313 -4.16 -3.71 3.37
CA THR A 313 -2.87 -3.00 3.35
C THR A 313 -2.82 -1.89 4.41
N GLY A 314 -1.60 -1.49 4.83
CA GLY A 314 -1.40 -0.38 5.77
C GLY A 314 -2.19 0.90 5.42
N PRO A 315 -2.11 1.41 4.18
CA PRO A 315 -2.89 2.58 3.75
C PRO A 315 -4.41 2.38 3.83
N THR A 316 -4.91 1.21 3.45
CA THR A 316 -6.35 0.90 3.55
C THR A 316 -6.78 0.90 5.02
N ARG A 317 -6.02 0.24 5.90
CA ARG A 317 -6.29 0.25 7.35
C ARG A 317 -6.28 1.67 7.92
N ALA A 318 -5.27 2.48 7.56
CA ALA A 318 -5.17 3.87 8.00
C ALA A 318 -6.38 4.70 7.55
N LYS A 319 -6.79 4.58 6.27
CA LYS A 319 -7.99 5.23 5.73
C LYS A 319 -9.24 4.86 6.52
N GLN A 320 -9.47 3.57 6.76
CA GLN A 320 -10.65 3.13 7.51
C GLN A 320 -10.62 3.64 8.95
N THR A 321 -9.45 3.65 9.60
CA THR A 321 -9.26 4.22 10.94
C THR A 321 -9.57 5.72 10.95
N PHE A 322 -9.12 6.47 9.95
CA PHE A 322 -9.44 7.89 9.81
C PHE A 322 -10.95 8.14 9.64
N LEU A 323 -11.60 7.40 8.74
CA LEU A 323 -13.05 7.50 8.53
C LEU A 323 -13.82 7.21 9.82
N ARG A 324 -13.48 6.12 10.53
CA ARG A 324 -14.10 5.76 11.82
C ARG A 324 -13.89 6.85 12.86
N SER A 325 -12.69 7.43 12.94
CA SER A 325 -12.42 8.55 13.87
C SER A 325 -13.24 9.80 13.55
N SER A 326 -13.63 9.99 12.30
CA SER A 326 -14.49 11.08 11.84
C SER A 326 -15.99 10.72 11.89
N GLY A 327 -16.37 9.63 12.58
CA GLY A 327 -17.77 9.24 12.82
C GLY A 327 -18.40 8.36 11.75
N TRP A 328 -17.64 7.92 10.74
CA TRP A 328 -18.18 7.04 9.69
C TRP A 328 -18.20 5.58 10.14
N LEU A 329 -19.32 4.90 9.90
CA LEU A 329 -19.36 3.44 9.88
C LEU A 329 -18.74 2.96 8.57
N VAL A 330 -17.63 2.23 8.64
CA VAL A 330 -16.92 1.78 7.43
C VAL A 330 -17.25 0.33 7.11
N VAL A 331 -17.81 0.11 5.92
CA VAL A 331 -18.16 -1.21 5.38
C VAL A 331 -17.24 -1.49 4.19
N SER A 332 -16.44 -2.55 4.31
CA SER A 332 -15.61 -3.06 3.21
C SER A 332 -16.42 -4.08 2.44
N ALA A 333 -16.55 -3.91 1.12
CA ALA A 333 -17.20 -4.86 0.25
C ALA A 333 -16.29 -5.17 -0.95
N PRO A 334 -16.00 -6.45 -1.23
CA PRO A 334 -15.24 -6.79 -2.43
C PRO A 334 -16.07 -6.48 -3.69
N PRO A 335 -15.43 -6.20 -4.83
CA PRO A 335 -16.12 -6.08 -6.09
C PRO A 335 -16.65 -7.45 -6.53
N VAL A 336 -17.96 -7.55 -6.79
CA VAL A 336 -18.54 -8.74 -7.40
C VAL A 336 -18.65 -8.53 -8.90
N LYS A 337 -18.27 -9.55 -9.68
CA LYS A 337 -18.54 -9.62 -11.12
C LYS A 337 -19.72 -10.56 -11.34
N LEU A 338 -20.57 -10.23 -12.30
CA LEU A 338 -21.55 -11.17 -12.82
C LEU A 338 -20.81 -12.20 -13.67
N ASP A 339 -21.05 -13.48 -13.44
CA ASP A 339 -20.53 -14.53 -14.30
C ASP A 339 -21.31 -14.54 -15.62
N ASP A 340 -20.58 -14.56 -16.74
CA ASP A 340 -21.14 -14.51 -18.10
C ASP A 340 -21.90 -15.80 -18.50
N GLY A 341 -21.85 -16.85 -17.66
CA GLY A 341 -22.36 -18.20 -17.96
C GLY A 341 -23.73 -18.55 -17.37
N ASP A 342 -24.27 -17.73 -16.46
CA ASP A 342 -25.52 -18.00 -15.74
C ASP A 342 -26.70 -17.17 -16.29
N ASP A 343 -27.94 -17.58 -15.98
CA ASP A 343 -29.12 -16.76 -16.23
C ASP A 343 -28.97 -15.39 -15.54
N LEU A 344 -28.93 -14.33 -16.35
CA LEU A 344 -28.63 -12.97 -15.90
C LEU A 344 -29.55 -12.51 -14.76
N ALA A 345 -30.83 -12.90 -14.77
CA ALA A 345 -31.77 -12.54 -13.72
C ALA A 345 -31.40 -13.20 -12.38
N SER A 346 -31.05 -14.49 -12.41
CA SER A 346 -30.58 -15.23 -11.24
C SER A 346 -29.27 -14.66 -10.70
N SER A 347 -28.32 -14.32 -11.58
CA SER A 347 -27.04 -13.72 -11.20
C SER A 347 -27.22 -12.36 -10.53
N ILE A 348 -28.09 -11.49 -11.08
CA ILE A 348 -28.41 -10.20 -10.47
C ILE A 348 -29.03 -10.38 -9.07
N ALA A 349 -30.01 -11.28 -8.92
CA ALA A 349 -30.66 -11.53 -7.64
C ALA A 349 -29.67 -12.06 -6.58
N SER A 350 -28.73 -12.93 -6.99
CA SER A 350 -27.67 -13.44 -6.12
C SER A 350 -26.76 -12.32 -5.61
N VAL A 351 -26.34 -11.42 -6.49
CA VAL A 351 -25.53 -10.26 -6.12
C VAL A 351 -26.28 -9.31 -5.20
N ASP A 352 -27.54 -8.99 -5.52
CA ASP A 352 -28.36 -8.10 -4.70
C ASP A 352 -28.50 -8.67 -3.28
N MET A 353 -28.73 -9.98 -3.17
CA MET A 353 -28.78 -10.68 -1.88
C MET A 353 -27.44 -10.63 -1.13
N TYR A 354 -26.33 -10.80 -1.85
CA TYR A 354 -24.98 -10.71 -1.28
C TYR A 354 -24.72 -9.34 -0.65
N TYR A 355 -24.94 -8.24 -1.39
CA TYR A 355 -24.75 -6.89 -0.86
C TYR A 355 -25.78 -6.55 0.23
N LYS A 356 -27.04 -6.97 0.08
CA LYS A 356 -28.06 -6.82 1.14
C LYS A 356 -27.56 -7.43 2.45
N LYS A 357 -27.00 -8.64 2.40
CA LYS A 357 -26.43 -9.31 3.58
C LYS A 357 -25.24 -8.53 4.17
N ILE A 358 -24.34 -8.00 3.35
CA ILE A 358 -23.24 -7.15 3.83
C ILE A 358 -23.79 -5.91 4.56
N LEU A 359 -24.75 -5.21 3.95
CA LEU A 359 -25.30 -3.97 4.48
C LEU A 359 -26.08 -4.19 5.79
N MET A 360 -26.87 -5.25 5.90
CA MET A 360 -27.57 -5.60 7.15
C MET A 360 -26.57 -5.98 8.27
N ASN A 361 -25.49 -6.68 7.93
CA ASN A 361 -24.46 -7.06 8.90
C ASN A 361 -23.42 -5.95 9.17
N SER A 362 -23.61 -4.75 8.63
CA SER A 362 -22.70 -3.61 8.85
C SER A 362 -22.70 -3.09 10.29
N GLY A 363 -23.75 -3.40 11.06
CA GLY A 363 -24.00 -2.81 12.38
C GLY A 363 -24.79 -1.51 12.35
N SER A 364 -25.14 -0.98 11.17
CA SER A 364 -26.03 0.19 11.02
C SER A 364 -27.47 -0.18 11.38
N LYS A 365 -28.09 0.64 12.25
CA LYS A 365 -29.52 0.48 12.56
C LYS A 365 -30.40 0.94 11.41
N TYR A 366 -29.97 2.00 10.71
CA TYR A 366 -30.65 2.53 9.54
C TYR A 366 -30.77 1.48 8.43
N LEU A 367 -29.64 0.87 8.03
CA LEU A 367 -29.62 -0.14 6.99
C LEU A 367 -30.42 -1.39 7.36
N ASN A 368 -30.37 -1.81 8.62
CA ASN A 368 -31.17 -2.94 9.10
C ASN A 368 -32.67 -2.67 9.02
N ARG A 369 -33.11 -1.45 9.33
CA ARG A 369 -34.53 -1.08 9.21
C ARG A 369 -34.96 -0.88 7.76
N LEU A 370 -34.07 -0.37 6.91
CA LEU A 370 -34.36 -0.11 5.50
C LEU A 370 -34.45 -1.39 4.67
N LEU A 371 -33.63 -2.40 5.01
CA LEU A 371 -33.47 -3.63 4.23
C LEU A 371 -34.14 -4.87 4.85
N GLY A 372 -34.35 -4.87 6.17
CA GLY A 372 -35.06 -5.94 6.89
C GLY A 372 -36.57 -5.84 6.71
#